data_AF-A0A925HWV1-F1
#
_entry.id   AF-A0A925HWV1-F1
#
_cell.length_a   1.000
_cell.length_b   1.000
_cell.length_c   1.000
_cell.angle_alpha   90.00
_cell.angle_beta   90.00
_cell.angle_gamma   90.00
#
_symmetry.space_group_name_H-M   'P 1'
#
loop_
_entity.id
_entity.type
_entity.pdbx_description
1 polymer ?
#
loop_
_entity_poly.entity_id
_entity_poly.type
_entity_poly.pdbx_seq_one_letter_code
_entity_poly.pdbx_strand_id
1 'polypeptide(L)'
;MDYFIDDLEGKQSSSRLILQSWASLKESFLPKLLHANGYQLLNYGLCDFKNANVTTTHYFADYEERVLFEETIYGRIKRDIWWKVLNYLPGSFSSYTEEERLVEKNAYLLRDKQNFDSILSSLKTTTANPRFIFGHLMLPHAPFYYDRSGNQFPDTLQRSYYDKYYFTEQLQYTNGLISQLINAASPPSNRPRVIIIAGDHGFRIPGSGQSRKSNFENLAGFYSSRDRLEVHSTISPVNYFRVVLNNYFGTKLPQLSDSTILLQ
;
A
#
# COMPACT_ATOMS: atom_id res chain seq x y z
N MET A 1 -10.33 -16.48 -11.90
CA MET A 1 -9.92 -15.41 -10.97
C MET A 1 -10.34 -14.13 -11.63
N ASP A 2 -11.62 -13.83 -11.52
CA ASP A 2 -12.21 -12.67 -12.15
C ASP A 2 -12.19 -11.59 -11.07
N TYR A 3 -11.28 -10.63 -11.20
CA TYR A 3 -11.37 -9.41 -10.41
C TYR A 3 -12.53 -8.60 -10.96
N PHE A 4 -13.20 -7.83 -10.08
CA PHE A 4 -14.34 -6.94 -10.35
C PHE A 4 -14.92 -7.02 -11.77
N ILE A 5 -16.06 -7.70 -11.90
CA ILE A 5 -16.77 -7.92 -13.17
C ILE A 5 -17.37 -6.60 -13.71
N ASP A 6 -17.49 -5.59 -12.86
CA ASP A 6 -18.13 -4.33 -13.20
C ASP A 6 -17.16 -3.35 -13.87
N ASP A 7 -17.62 -2.66 -14.93
CA ASP A 7 -16.96 -1.47 -15.44
C ASP A 7 -17.02 -0.38 -14.36
N LEU A 8 -15.90 -0.14 -13.69
CA LEU A 8 -15.79 0.80 -12.57
C LEU A 8 -15.28 2.19 -12.99
N GLU A 9 -14.95 2.37 -14.27
CA GLU A 9 -14.36 3.63 -14.75
C GLU A 9 -15.31 4.81 -14.54
N GLY A 10 -14.81 5.87 -13.90
CA GLY A 10 -15.57 7.08 -13.63
C GLY A 10 -16.69 6.92 -12.61
N LYS A 11 -16.86 5.75 -11.99
CA LYS A 11 -17.87 5.54 -10.96
C LYS A 11 -17.42 6.11 -9.61
N GLN A 12 -18.38 6.63 -8.86
CA GLN A 12 -18.17 7.08 -7.49
C GLN A 12 -17.77 5.91 -6.59
N SER A 13 -16.76 6.11 -5.73
CA SER A 13 -16.46 5.15 -4.68
C SER A 13 -17.64 5.04 -3.70
N SER A 14 -18.10 3.81 -3.45
CA SER A 14 -19.21 3.54 -2.51
C SER A 14 -18.75 2.63 -1.38
N SER A 15 -19.44 2.72 -0.24
CA SER A 15 -19.31 1.81 0.90
C SER A 15 -19.31 0.34 0.48
N ARG A 16 -20.22 -0.04 -0.43
CA ARG A 16 -20.29 -1.40 -0.99
C ARG A 16 -19.01 -1.77 -1.74
N LEU A 17 -18.51 -0.90 -2.61
CA LEU A 17 -17.31 -1.15 -3.39
C LEU A 17 -16.08 -1.29 -2.49
N ILE A 18 -15.96 -0.46 -1.46
CA ILE A 18 -14.88 -0.53 -0.46
C ILE A 18 -14.93 -1.88 0.28
N LEU A 19 -16.10 -2.27 0.80
CA LEU A 19 -16.28 -3.55 1.49
C LEU A 19 -15.98 -4.75 0.58
N GLN A 20 -16.44 -4.71 -0.68
CA GLN A 20 -16.11 -5.73 -1.68
C GLN A 20 -14.61 -5.79 -1.97
N SER A 21 -13.92 -4.65 -1.99
CA SER A 21 -12.46 -4.57 -2.15
C SER A 21 -11.71 -5.21 -1.00
N TRP A 22 -12.08 -4.90 0.23
CA TRP A 22 -11.48 -5.55 1.40
C TRP A 22 -11.76 -7.04 1.45
N ALA A 23 -13.00 -7.46 1.18
CA ALA A 23 -13.34 -8.89 1.13
C ALA A 23 -12.52 -9.61 0.06
N SER A 24 -12.35 -9.02 -1.12
CA SER A 24 -11.55 -9.57 -2.22
C SER A 24 -10.07 -9.68 -1.88
N LEU A 25 -9.52 -8.70 -1.15
CA LEU A 25 -8.14 -8.70 -0.69
C LEU A 25 -7.92 -9.76 0.40
N LYS A 26 -8.80 -9.80 1.40
CA LYS A 26 -8.76 -10.76 2.52
C LYS A 26 -8.88 -12.20 2.01
N GLU A 27 -9.79 -12.45 1.08
CA GLU A 27 -10.05 -13.78 0.52
C GLU A 27 -9.27 -14.05 -0.78
N SER A 28 -8.23 -13.27 -1.06
CA SER A 28 -7.41 -13.38 -2.27
C SER A 28 -6.78 -14.77 -2.43
N PHE A 29 -6.58 -15.16 -3.69
CA PHE A 29 -6.10 -16.49 -4.05
C PHE A 29 -4.65 -16.78 -3.62
N LEU A 30 -3.76 -15.79 -3.74
CA LEU A 30 -2.32 -15.98 -3.58
C LEU A 30 -1.93 -16.49 -2.17
N PRO A 31 -2.35 -15.86 -1.05
CA PRO A 31 -2.02 -16.35 0.29
C PRO A 31 -2.54 -17.77 0.54
N LYS A 32 -3.74 -18.10 0.05
CA LYS A 32 -4.33 -19.44 0.15
C LYS A 32 -3.50 -20.49 -0.58
N LEU A 33 -3.10 -20.20 -1.83
CA LEU A 33 -2.25 -21.08 -2.63
C LEU A 33 -0.91 -21.31 -1.95
N LEU A 34 -0.25 -20.25 -1.49
CA LEU A 34 1.06 -20.34 -0.85
C LEU A 34 1.00 -21.12 0.46
N HIS A 35 -0.01 -20.86 1.30
CA HIS A 35 -0.25 -21.63 2.53
C HIS A 35 -0.48 -23.12 2.25
N ALA A 36 -1.29 -23.46 1.24
CA ALA A 36 -1.53 -24.85 0.83
C ALA A 36 -0.24 -25.55 0.32
N ASN A 37 0.75 -24.79 -0.15
CA ASN A 37 2.06 -25.28 -0.57
C ASN A 37 3.12 -25.19 0.56
N GLY A 38 2.70 -25.02 1.82
CA GLY A 38 3.59 -25.05 2.98
C GLY A 38 4.41 -23.77 3.19
N TYR A 39 4.03 -22.65 2.57
CA TYR A 39 4.66 -21.36 2.83
C TYR A 39 4.21 -20.81 4.18
N GLN A 40 5.17 -20.36 4.98
CA GLN A 40 4.91 -19.46 6.09
C GLN A 40 4.60 -18.06 5.53
N LEU A 41 3.45 -17.52 5.92
CA LEU A 41 3.01 -16.20 5.50
C LEU A 41 3.38 -15.17 6.57
N LEU A 42 4.12 -14.15 6.18
CA LEU A 42 4.55 -13.05 7.04
C LEU A 42 3.97 -11.75 6.46
N ASN A 43 3.02 -11.14 7.17
CA ASN A 43 2.29 -9.97 6.71
C ASN A 43 2.65 -8.74 7.55
N TYR A 44 3.50 -7.89 6.98
CA TYR A 44 3.88 -6.56 7.48
C TYR A 44 3.20 -5.48 6.62
N GLY A 45 1.95 -5.74 6.23
CA GLY A 45 1.16 -4.94 5.31
C GLY A 45 0.20 -3.96 5.98
N LEU A 46 -0.87 -3.60 5.27
CA LEU A 46 -1.90 -2.67 5.73
C LEU A 46 -3.10 -3.33 6.42
N CYS A 47 -3.43 -4.55 6.00
CA CYS A 47 -4.58 -5.32 6.49
C CYS A 47 -4.34 -6.82 6.37
N ASP A 48 -5.22 -7.60 7.00
CA ASP A 48 -5.16 -9.06 7.00
C ASP A 48 -5.40 -9.68 5.63
N PHE A 49 -4.74 -10.82 5.42
CA PHE A 49 -5.11 -11.80 4.41
C PHE A 49 -5.56 -13.09 5.08
N LYS A 50 -6.23 -13.96 4.32
CA LYS A 50 -6.53 -15.30 4.78
C LYS A 50 -5.24 -16.02 5.20
N ASN A 51 -5.22 -16.50 6.44
CA ASN A 51 -4.09 -17.21 7.07
C ASN A 51 -2.84 -16.33 7.31
N ALA A 52 -2.95 -15.00 7.24
CA ALA A 52 -1.85 -14.09 7.48
C ALA A 52 -2.32 -12.73 8.02
N ASN A 53 -2.35 -12.60 9.34
CA ASN A 53 -2.73 -11.36 10.00
C ASN A 53 -1.57 -10.36 10.01
N VAL A 54 -1.88 -9.06 10.01
CA VAL A 54 -0.87 -8.01 10.21
C VAL A 54 -0.32 -8.02 11.63
N THR A 55 0.94 -7.64 11.79
CA THR A 55 1.59 -7.52 13.11
C THR A 55 1.40 -6.14 13.76
N THR A 56 0.93 -5.15 13.00
CA THR A 56 0.60 -3.80 13.45
C THR A 56 -0.91 -3.59 13.44
N THR A 57 -1.40 -2.49 14.01
CA THR A 57 -2.80 -2.09 13.86
C THR A 57 -3.22 -2.05 12.39
N HIS A 58 -4.44 -2.49 12.10
CA HIS A 58 -5.03 -2.39 10.77
C HIS A 58 -5.08 -0.92 10.35
N TYR A 59 -4.50 -0.60 9.19
CA TYR A 59 -4.49 0.78 8.70
C TYR A 59 -5.90 1.30 8.39
N PHE A 60 -6.81 0.39 8.02
CA PHE A 60 -8.18 0.70 7.65
C PHE A 60 -9.21 0.42 8.75
N ALA A 61 -8.78 0.18 10.01
CA ALA A 61 -9.69 -0.18 11.11
C ALA A 61 -10.85 0.83 11.27
N ASP A 62 -10.53 2.12 11.32
CA ASP A 62 -11.53 3.18 11.49
C ASP A 62 -12.50 3.25 10.32
N TYR A 63 -12.03 2.91 9.11
CA TYR A 63 -12.89 2.88 7.93
C TYR A 63 -13.90 1.73 8.00
N GLU A 64 -13.53 0.56 8.54
CA GLU A 64 -14.45 -0.58 8.66
C GLU A 64 -15.70 -0.22 9.49
N GLU A 65 -15.52 0.53 10.57
CA GLU A 65 -16.63 1.02 11.41
C GLU A 65 -17.37 2.19 10.75
N ARG A 66 -16.63 3.15 10.18
CA ARG A 66 -17.21 4.34 9.55
C ARG A 66 -18.09 4.01 8.37
N VAL A 67 -17.73 3.00 7.57
CA VAL A 67 -18.51 2.62 6.38
C VAL A 67 -19.95 2.23 6.77
N LEU A 68 -20.16 1.57 7.91
CA LEU A 68 -21.52 1.27 8.38
C LEU A 68 -22.24 2.52 8.90
N PHE A 69 -21.53 3.36 9.66
CA PHE A 69 -22.08 4.61 10.17
C PHE A 69 -22.51 5.57 9.06
N GLU A 70 -21.70 5.72 8.02
CA GLU A 70 -21.93 6.61 6.86
C GLU A 70 -23.11 6.16 5.98
N GLU A 71 -23.65 4.96 6.18
CA GLU A 71 -24.87 4.49 5.53
C GLU A 71 -26.15 4.85 6.29
N THR A 72 -26.05 5.25 7.56
CA THR A 72 -27.19 5.71 8.35
C THR A 72 -27.66 7.11 7.92
N ILE A 73 -28.91 7.48 8.20
CA ILE A 73 -29.43 8.83 7.91
C ILE A 73 -28.54 9.91 8.56
N TYR A 74 -28.17 9.71 9.84
CA TYR A 74 -27.32 10.65 10.56
C TYR A 74 -25.90 10.72 9.97
N GLY A 75 -25.30 9.58 9.63
CA GLY A 75 -23.98 9.53 8.99
C GLY A 75 -23.96 10.23 7.62
N ARG A 76 -24.99 10.03 6.80
CA ARG A 76 -25.16 10.71 5.50
C ARG A 76 -25.36 12.21 5.66
N ILE A 77 -26.15 12.66 6.63
CA ILE A 77 -26.28 14.09 6.96
C ILE A 77 -24.92 14.67 7.37
N LYS A 78 -24.17 13.96 8.23
CA LYS A 78 -22.83 14.40 8.65
C LYS A 78 -21.85 14.47 7.47
N ARG A 79 -21.82 13.45 6.61
CA ARG A 79 -20.91 13.35 5.46
C ARG A 79 -21.24 14.30 4.31
N ASP A 80 -22.52 14.46 3.97
CA ASP A 80 -22.93 15.11 2.72
C ASP A 80 -23.41 16.56 2.92
N ILE A 81 -23.87 16.91 4.14
CA ILE A 81 -24.54 18.19 4.43
C ILE A 81 -23.78 18.97 5.50
N TRP A 82 -23.36 18.32 6.58
CA TRP A 82 -22.86 19.01 7.77
C TRP A 82 -21.58 19.81 7.52
N TRP A 83 -20.65 19.32 6.69
CA TRP A 83 -19.45 20.07 6.32
C TRP A 83 -19.77 21.40 5.61
N LYS A 84 -20.87 21.48 4.84
CA LYS A 84 -21.33 22.75 4.24
C LYS A 84 -21.80 23.71 5.31
N VAL A 85 -22.51 23.23 6.32
CA VAL A 85 -22.98 24.03 7.46
C VAL A 85 -21.81 24.56 8.28
N LEU A 86 -20.81 23.71 8.56
CA LEU A 86 -19.61 24.11 9.29
C LEU A 86 -18.79 25.17 8.54
N ASN A 87 -18.69 25.08 7.20
CA ASN A 87 -18.04 26.11 6.39
C ASN A 87 -18.70 27.50 6.46
N TYR A 88 -19.97 27.60 6.89
CA TYR A 88 -20.67 28.87 7.11
C TYR A 88 -20.61 29.37 8.57
N LEU A 89 -20.04 28.59 9.50
CA LEU A 89 -19.85 28.98 10.89
C LEU A 89 -18.41 29.48 11.11
N PRO A 90 -18.20 30.73 11.58
CA PRO A 90 -16.87 31.22 11.87
C PRO A 90 -16.21 30.37 12.95
N GLY A 91 -15.04 29.80 12.65
CA GLY A 91 -14.25 28.98 13.57
C GLY A 91 -14.44 27.45 13.43
N SER A 92 -15.26 26.97 12.49
CA SER A 92 -15.37 25.52 12.25
C SER A 92 -14.55 25.06 11.05
N PHE A 93 -13.25 24.89 11.29
CA PHE A 93 -12.45 23.91 10.57
C PHE A 93 -12.14 22.79 11.55
N SER A 94 -12.22 21.54 11.09
CA SER A 94 -11.69 20.39 11.84
C SER A 94 -10.22 20.68 12.16
N SER A 95 -9.96 21.10 13.39
CA SER A 95 -8.61 21.27 13.91
C SER A 95 -8.42 20.18 14.94
N TYR A 96 -7.90 19.04 14.49
CA TYR A 96 -7.19 18.15 15.40
C TYR A 96 -6.33 19.00 16.34
N THR A 97 -6.47 18.74 17.63
CA THR A 97 -5.60 19.30 18.67
C THR A 97 -4.16 18.93 18.37
N GLU A 98 -3.21 19.68 18.91
CA GLU A 98 -1.79 19.37 18.73
C GLU A 98 -1.46 17.97 19.28
N GLU A 99 -2.10 17.57 20.37
CA GLU A 99 -1.98 16.23 20.94
C GLU A 99 -2.43 15.15 19.95
N GLU A 100 -3.61 15.29 19.34
CA GLU A 100 -4.11 14.32 18.36
C GLU A 100 -3.19 14.23 17.13
N ARG A 101 -2.66 15.35 16.64
CA ARG A 101 -1.68 15.35 15.52
C ARG A 101 -0.41 14.60 15.87
N LEU A 102 0.11 14.78 17.09
CA LEU A 102 1.29 14.08 17.57
C LEU A 102 1.02 12.58 17.71
N VAL A 103 -0.17 12.19 18.18
CA VAL A 103 -0.58 10.78 18.25
C VAL A 103 -0.61 10.15 16.85
N GLU A 104 -1.27 10.79 15.88
CA GLU A 104 -1.35 10.30 14.49
C GLU A 104 0.04 10.22 13.84
N LYS A 105 0.86 11.27 13.99
CA LYS A 105 2.26 11.27 13.54
C LYS A 105 3.03 10.08 14.13
N ASN A 106 2.99 9.91 15.45
CA ASN A 106 3.76 8.87 16.12
C ASN A 106 3.29 7.47 15.71
N ALA A 107 1.99 7.26 15.53
CA ALA A 107 1.45 6.00 15.03
C ALA A 107 1.97 5.69 13.59
N TYR A 108 1.99 6.69 12.71
CA TYR A 108 2.53 6.56 11.35
C TYR A 108 4.02 6.21 11.36
N LEU A 109 4.83 6.96 12.10
CA LEU A 109 6.28 6.74 12.19
C LEU A 109 6.62 5.38 12.82
N LEU A 110 5.87 5.00 13.87
CA LEU A 110 6.06 3.72 14.54
C LEU A 110 5.73 2.55 13.61
N ARG A 111 4.66 2.65 12.83
CA ARG A 111 4.29 1.63 11.83
C ARG A 111 5.41 1.40 10.83
N ASP A 112 5.91 2.46 10.22
CA ASP A 112 6.98 2.36 9.21
C ASP A 112 8.25 1.74 9.79
N LYS A 113 8.64 2.18 10.99
CA LYS A 113 9.79 1.62 11.70
C LYS A 113 9.59 0.13 12.02
N GLN A 114 8.46 -0.24 12.62
CA GLN A 114 8.16 -1.63 12.98
C GLN A 114 8.11 -2.54 11.75
N ASN A 115 7.46 -2.10 10.68
CA ASN A 115 7.40 -2.86 9.42
C ASN A 115 8.79 -3.02 8.81
N PHE A 116 9.57 -1.93 8.68
CA PHE A 116 10.93 -2.01 8.16
C PHE A 116 11.80 -2.99 8.96
N ASP A 117 11.83 -2.85 10.28
CA ASP A 117 12.64 -3.69 11.16
C ASP A 117 12.22 -5.17 11.06
N SER A 118 10.90 -5.44 10.99
CA SER A 118 10.35 -6.79 10.88
C SER A 118 10.62 -7.45 9.54
N ILE A 119 10.50 -6.69 8.44
CA ILE A 119 10.85 -7.15 7.09
C ILE A 119 12.34 -7.47 7.06
N LEU A 120 13.20 -6.54 7.49
CA LEU A 120 14.65 -6.71 7.48
C LEU A 120 15.10 -7.92 8.32
N SER A 121 14.54 -8.07 9.52
CA SER A 121 14.80 -9.21 10.41
C SER A 121 14.38 -10.54 9.75
N SER A 122 13.20 -10.56 9.13
CA SER A 122 12.70 -11.73 8.41
C SER A 122 13.62 -12.10 7.24
N LEU A 123 14.04 -11.13 6.43
CA LEU A 123 14.95 -11.38 5.31
C LEU A 123 16.29 -11.96 5.75
N LYS A 124 16.79 -11.58 6.93
CA LYS A 124 18.05 -12.09 7.51
C LYS A 124 17.92 -13.45 8.19
N THR A 125 16.71 -13.90 8.50
CA THR A 125 16.48 -15.19 9.15
C THR A 125 16.39 -16.31 8.12
N THR A 126 17.16 -17.39 8.33
CA THR A 126 17.06 -18.61 7.51
C THR A 126 16.06 -19.59 8.14
N THR A 127 15.16 -20.13 7.33
CA THR A 127 14.14 -21.09 7.75
C THR A 127 14.12 -22.31 6.83
N ALA A 128 13.72 -23.47 7.35
CA ALA A 128 13.49 -24.66 6.52
C ALA A 128 12.31 -24.45 5.56
N ASN A 129 11.18 -23.96 6.09
CA ASN A 129 9.96 -23.75 5.30
C ASN A 129 10.05 -22.53 4.37
N PRO A 130 9.41 -22.57 3.19
CA PRO A 130 9.37 -21.42 2.29
C PRO A 130 8.54 -20.30 2.91
N ARG A 131 8.81 -19.07 2.48
CA ARG A 131 8.20 -17.89 3.09
C ARG A 131 7.66 -16.95 2.04
N PHE A 132 6.50 -16.38 2.31
CA PHE A 132 5.96 -15.25 1.60
C PHE A 132 5.96 -14.06 2.55
N ILE A 133 6.73 -13.03 2.21
CA ILE A 133 6.85 -11.81 3.01
C ILE A 133 6.16 -10.71 2.22
N PHE A 134 5.05 -10.20 2.76
CA PHE A 134 4.40 -9.00 2.27
C PHE A 134 4.77 -7.85 3.20
N GLY A 135 5.41 -6.82 2.65
CA GLY A 135 5.85 -5.66 3.43
C GLY A 135 5.33 -4.37 2.82
N HIS A 136 4.82 -3.48 3.65
CA HIS A 136 4.36 -2.16 3.25
C HIS A 136 5.00 -1.09 4.12
N LEU A 137 5.65 -0.12 3.48
CA LEU A 137 6.10 1.13 4.10
C LEU A 137 5.21 2.24 3.55
N MET A 138 4.72 3.12 4.42
CA MET A 138 3.96 4.30 4.01
C MET A 138 4.87 5.32 3.31
N LEU A 139 6.17 5.29 3.58
CA LEU A 139 7.16 6.05 2.82
C LEU A 139 7.10 5.77 1.30
N PRO A 140 7.23 6.81 0.44
CA PRO A 140 7.53 8.20 0.74
C PRO A 140 6.27 9.09 0.87
N HIS A 141 5.08 8.53 1.12
CA HIS A 141 3.82 9.26 1.19
C HIS A 141 3.87 10.42 2.20
N ALA A 142 3.10 11.47 1.93
CA ALA A 142 2.96 12.58 2.87
C ALA A 142 2.12 12.17 4.11
N PRO A 143 2.32 12.81 5.28
CA PRO A 143 3.19 13.96 5.50
C PRO A 143 4.69 13.63 5.44
N PHE A 144 5.51 14.61 5.04
CA PHE A 144 6.95 14.41 4.82
C PHE A 144 7.75 14.62 6.11
N TYR A 145 7.95 13.54 6.87
CA TYR A 145 8.56 13.61 8.19
C TYR A 145 10.08 13.64 8.18
N TYR A 146 10.72 13.07 7.16
CA TYR A 146 12.18 12.83 7.16
C TYR A 146 12.94 13.64 6.13
N ASP A 147 14.13 14.12 6.51
CA ASP A 147 15.16 14.57 5.59
C ASP A 147 15.84 13.38 4.88
N ARG A 148 16.70 13.64 3.88
CA ARG A 148 17.42 12.57 3.15
C ARG A 148 18.31 11.68 4.01
N SER A 149 18.71 12.15 5.20
CA SER A 149 19.58 11.42 6.14
C SER A 149 18.76 10.59 7.14
N GLY A 150 17.43 10.70 7.12
CA GLY A 150 16.52 10.04 8.05
C GLY A 150 16.30 10.80 9.35
N ASN A 151 16.71 12.07 9.45
CA ASN A 151 16.35 12.91 10.60
C ASN A 151 14.94 13.44 10.43
N GLN A 152 14.20 13.55 11.53
CA GLN A 152 12.87 14.17 11.48
C GLN A 152 13.00 15.69 11.34
N PHE A 153 12.23 16.24 10.42
CA PHE A 153 12.01 17.69 10.37
C PHE A 153 11.22 18.16 11.61
N PRO A 154 11.47 19.38 12.11
CA PRO A 154 10.71 19.98 13.22
C PRO A 154 9.20 19.99 12.98
N ASP A 155 8.42 19.72 14.02
CA ASP A 155 6.95 19.69 13.94
C ASP A 155 6.31 21.05 13.69
N THR A 156 7.03 22.13 14.00
CA THR A 156 6.63 23.50 13.71
C THR A 156 6.62 23.83 12.21
N LEU A 157 7.23 22.99 11.36
CA LEU A 157 7.23 23.19 9.91
C LEU A 157 5.90 22.74 9.30
N GLN A 158 5.14 23.71 8.79
CA GLN A 158 4.02 23.43 7.91
C GLN A 158 4.55 22.90 6.58
N ARG A 159 4.29 21.62 6.31
CA ARG A 159 4.70 20.95 5.08
C ARG A 159 3.46 20.72 4.23
N SER A 160 3.41 21.38 3.08
CA SER A 160 2.37 21.10 2.10
C SER A 160 2.52 19.65 1.64
N TYR A 161 1.38 18.98 1.47
CA TYR A 161 1.29 17.62 0.93
C TYR A 161 1.89 17.52 -0.50
N TYR A 162 2.06 18.66 -1.18
CA TYR A 162 2.58 18.77 -2.54
C TYR A 162 3.96 19.46 -2.62
N ASP A 163 4.62 19.66 -1.49
CA ASP A 163 5.94 20.31 -1.49
C ASP A 163 7.01 19.39 -2.08
N LYS A 164 7.58 19.81 -3.21
CA LYS A 164 8.58 19.05 -3.95
C LYS A 164 9.87 18.86 -3.16
N TYR A 165 10.30 19.83 -2.36
CA TYR A 165 11.54 19.74 -1.61
C TYR A 165 11.43 18.65 -0.55
N TYR A 166 10.41 18.73 0.32
CA TYR A 166 10.21 17.75 1.38
C TYR A 166 9.93 16.35 0.84
N PHE A 167 9.16 16.23 -0.26
CA PHE A 167 8.99 14.97 -0.96
C PHE A 167 10.32 14.37 -1.42
N THR A 168 11.20 15.19 -2.04
CA THR A 168 12.48 14.72 -2.58
C THR A 168 13.42 14.25 -1.47
N GLU A 169 13.48 14.98 -0.35
CA GLU A 169 14.26 14.58 0.82
C GLU A 169 13.80 13.22 1.37
N GLN A 170 12.49 13.06 1.62
CA GLN A 170 11.94 11.82 2.14
C GLN A 170 12.09 10.65 1.12
N LEU A 171 11.97 10.92 -0.17
CA LEU A 171 12.20 9.93 -1.22
C LEU A 171 13.64 9.40 -1.20
N GLN A 172 14.63 10.28 -1.00
CA GLN A 172 16.04 9.87 -0.89
C GLN A 172 16.27 8.97 0.32
N TYR A 173 15.67 9.29 1.47
CA TYR A 173 15.71 8.42 2.65
C TYR A 173 15.06 7.06 2.37
N THR A 174 13.87 7.08 1.74
CA THR A 174 13.12 5.87 1.36
C THR A 174 13.95 4.96 0.44
N ASN A 175 14.63 5.52 -0.55
CA ASN A 175 15.52 4.77 -1.45
C ASN A 175 16.66 4.07 -0.67
N GLY A 176 17.19 4.71 0.38
CA GLY A 176 18.18 4.10 1.27
C GLY A 176 17.63 2.89 2.03
N LEU A 177 16.39 2.97 2.54
CA LEU A 177 15.72 1.84 3.20
C LEU A 177 15.44 0.70 2.23
N ILE A 178 14.88 0.99 1.05
CA ILE A 178 14.59 -0.02 0.02
C ILE A 178 15.87 -0.72 -0.43
N SER A 179 16.98 0.02 -0.60
CA SER A 179 18.29 -0.56 -0.93
C SER A 179 18.78 -1.55 0.14
N GLN A 180 18.56 -1.25 1.43
CA GLN A 180 18.89 -2.19 2.51
C GLN A 180 18.04 -3.46 2.46
N LEU A 181 16.74 -3.34 2.17
CA LEU A 181 15.85 -4.49 2.00
C LEU A 181 16.24 -5.34 0.80
N ILE A 182 16.56 -4.73 -0.34
CA ILE A 182 17.05 -5.44 -1.54
C ILE A 182 18.30 -6.25 -1.19
N ASN A 183 19.31 -5.61 -0.59
CA ASN A 183 20.57 -6.25 -0.23
C ASN A 183 20.36 -7.43 0.73
N ALA A 184 19.42 -7.32 1.68
CA ALA A 184 19.06 -8.41 2.58
C ALA A 184 18.24 -9.52 1.89
N ALA A 185 17.46 -9.18 0.87
CA ALA A 185 16.59 -10.11 0.16
C ALA A 185 17.33 -10.94 -0.90
N SER A 186 18.43 -10.43 -1.47
CA SER A 186 19.16 -11.09 -2.55
C SER A 186 20.58 -11.63 -2.23
N PRO A 187 20.94 -12.07 -1.01
CA PRO A 187 22.22 -12.74 -0.82
C PRO A 187 22.28 -14.08 -1.60
N PRO A 188 23.48 -14.52 -2.02
CA PRO A 188 23.68 -15.81 -2.67
C PRO A 188 23.04 -16.94 -1.88
N SER A 189 22.22 -17.76 -2.54
CA SER A 189 21.46 -18.82 -1.89
C SER A 189 21.04 -19.88 -2.89
N ASN A 190 21.09 -21.14 -2.49
CA ASN A 190 20.56 -22.25 -3.28
C ASN A 190 19.02 -22.30 -3.25
N ARG A 191 18.38 -21.52 -2.37
CA ARG A 191 16.93 -21.40 -2.31
C ARG A 191 16.47 -20.36 -3.32
N PRO A 192 15.60 -20.71 -4.29
CA PRO A 192 15.05 -19.73 -5.23
C PRO A 192 14.31 -18.60 -4.53
N ARG A 193 14.50 -17.37 -5.02
CA ARG A 193 13.87 -16.15 -4.50
C ARG A 193 13.25 -15.35 -5.63
N VAL A 194 12.12 -14.75 -5.35
CA VAL A 194 11.48 -13.73 -6.17
C VAL A 194 11.29 -12.49 -5.30
N ILE A 195 11.70 -11.34 -5.82
CA ILE A 195 11.52 -10.04 -5.16
C ILE A 195 10.70 -9.18 -6.11
N ILE A 196 9.63 -8.59 -5.58
CA ILE A 196 8.81 -7.60 -6.27
C ILE A 196 8.83 -6.34 -5.41
N ILE A 197 9.19 -5.21 -6.02
CA ILE A 197 9.07 -3.89 -5.42
C ILE A 197 8.07 -3.11 -6.25
N ALA A 198 7.02 -2.62 -5.61
CA ALA A 198 5.95 -1.91 -6.28
C ALA A 198 5.58 -0.65 -5.50
N GLY A 199 5.37 0.46 -6.21
CA GLY A 199 4.61 1.58 -5.70
C GLY A 199 3.11 1.26 -5.79
N ASP A 200 2.33 1.72 -4.82
CA ASP A 200 0.88 1.52 -4.79
C ASP A 200 0.14 2.42 -5.79
N HIS A 201 0.61 3.67 -5.96
CA HIS A 201 0.08 4.63 -6.92
C HIS A 201 1.14 5.61 -7.45
N GLY A 202 0.79 6.34 -8.51
CA GLY A 202 1.59 7.46 -9.03
C GLY A 202 1.32 8.77 -8.29
N PHE A 203 1.94 9.87 -8.73
CA PHE A 203 1.76 11.16 -8.07
C PHE A 203 0.45 11.84 -8.52
N ARG A 204 -0.31 12.38 -7.56
CA ARG A 204 -1.62 13.00 -7.78
C ARG A 204 -1.74 14.33 -7.03
N ILE A 205 -2.09 15.40 -7.76
CA ILE A 205 -2.52 16.67 -7.16
C ILE A 205 -4.00 16.91 -7.53
N PRO A 206 -4.93 16.84 -6.57
CA PRO A 206 -6.33 17.17 -6.78
C PRO A 206 -6.50 18.57 -7.39
N GLY A 207 -7.36 18.69 -8.40
CA GLY A 207 -7.69 19.97 -9.03
C GLY A 207 -6.60 20.57 -9.94
N SER A 208 -5.42 19.93 -10.08
CA SER A 208 -4.33 20.48 -10.88
C SER A 208 -4.43 20.19 -12.38
N GLY A 209 -5.50 19.53 -12.84
CA GLY A 209 -5.61 19.05 -14.23
C GLY A 209 -4.55 18.02 -14.63
N GLN A 210 -3.93 17.32 -13.67
CA GLN A 210 -2.92 16.31 -13.94
C GLN A 210 -3.44 15.18 -14.82
N SER A 211 -2.56 14.65 -15.67
CA SER A 211 -2.93 13.56 -16.57
C SER A 211 -3.25 12.28 -15.79
N ARG A 212 -4.22 11.49 -16.29
CA ARG A 212 -4.49 10.13 -15.80
C ARG A 212 -3.21 9.31 -15.65
N LYS A 213 -2.29 9.46 -16.61
CA LYS A 213 -1.01 8.77 -16.64
C LYS A 213 -0.22 9.00 -15.34
N SER A 214 -0.13 10.23 -14.85
CA SER A 214 0.61 10.56 -13.62
C SER A 214 0.07 9.84 -12.37
N ASN A 215 -1.24 9.58 -12.31
CA ASN A 215 -1.87 8.85 -11.20
C ASN A 215 -1.48 7.36 -11.16
N PHE A 216 -1.07 6.80 -12.30
CA PHE A 216 -0.80 5.37 -12.47
C PHE A 216 0.65 5.05 -12.85
N GLU A 217 1.51 6.06 -13.04
CA GLU A 217 2.96 5.86 -13.17
C GLU A 217 3.54 5.53 -11.79
N ASN A 218 3.53 4.24 -11.45
CA ASN A 218 4.10 3.70 -10.23
C ASN A 218 5.37 2.88 -10.51
N LEU A 219 6.22 2.77 -9.49
CA LEU A 219 7.43 1.95 -9.55
C LEU A 219 7.05 0.46 -9.66
N ALA A 220 7.76 -0.28 -10.52
CA ALA A 220 7.70 -1.73 -10.59
C ALA A 220 9.09 -2.31 -10.85
N GLY A 221 9.60 -3.12 -9.91
CA GLY A 221 10.89 -3.77 -9.99
C GLY A 221 10.74 -5.26 -9.69
N PHE A 222 11.41 -6.09 -10.49
CA PHE A 222 11.35 -7.55 -10.41
C PHE A 222 12.75 -8.14 -10.35
N TYR A 223 12.94 -9.10 -9.46
CA TYR A 223 14.13 -9.93 -9.41
C TYR A 223 13.74 -11.38 -9.21
N SER A 224 14.48 -12.27 -9.87
CA SER A 224 14.38 -13.71 -9.71
C SER A 224 15.79 -14.29 -9.67
N SER A 225 16.03 -15.18 -8.70
CA SER A 225 17.33 -15.84 -8.55
C SER A 225 17.49 -17.10 -9.39
N ARG A 226 16.46 -17.52 -10.14
CA ARG A 226 16.46 -18.78 -10.90
C ARG A 226 16.23 -18.51 -12.39
N ASP A 227 15.00 -18.17 -12.74
CA ASP A 227 14.58 -18.01 -14.13
C ASP A 227 14.21 -16.55 -14.42
N ARG A 228 14.48 -16.09 -15.64
CA ARG A 228 14.01 -14.76 -16.05
C ARG A 228 12.47 -14.72 -15.97
N LEU A 229 11.94 -13.70 -15.32
CA LEU A 229 10.51 -13.44 -15.32
C LEU A 229 10.13 -12.78 -16.66
N GLU A 230 9.10 -13.31 -17.32
CA GLU A 230 8.55 -12.75 -18.55
C GLU A 230 7.69 -11.52 -18.23
N VAL A 231 8.35 -10.38 -18.00
CA VAL A 231 7.75 -9.08 -17.74
C VAL A 231 8.04 -8.10 -18.87
N HIS A 232 7.09 -7.24 -19.22
CA HIS A 232 7.25 -6.16 -20.21
C HIS A 232 7.17 -4.79 -19.52
N SER A 233 7.63 -3.74 -20.20
CA SER A 233 7.80 -2.39 -19.62
C SER A 233 6.50 -1.70 -19.18
N THR A 234 5.35 -2.18 -19.64
CA THR A 234 4.02 -1.62 -19.35
C THR A 234 3.14 -2.56 -18.52
N ILE A 235 3.74 -3.59 -17.91
CA ILE A 235 3.00 -4.58 -17.12
C ILE A 235 2.29 -3.90 -15.96
N SER A 236 1.01 -4.21 -15.79
CA SER A 236 0.21 -3.71 -14.68
C SER A 236 0.19 -4.69 -13.49
N PRO A 237 -0.08 -4.21 -12.26
CA PRO A 237 -0.08 -5.04 -11.06
C PRO A 237 -0.98 -6.28 -11.12
N VAL A 238 -2.02 -6.27 -11.97
CA VAL A 238 -2.93 -7.41 -12.17
C VAL A 238 -2.19 -8.68 -12.63
N ASN A 239 -1.05 -8.52 -13.31
CA ASN A 239 -0.28 -9.60 -13.91
C ASN A 239 0.98 -9.99 -13.12
N TYR A 240 1.39 -9.24 -12.10
CA TYR A 240 2.66 -9.48 -11.38
C TYR A 240 2.75 -10.90 -10.83
N PHE A 241 1.73 -11.32 -10.07
CA PHE A 241 1.71 -12.67 -9.50
C PHE A 241 1.34 -13.74 -10.53
N ARG A 242 0.68 -13.42 -11.65
CA ARG A 242 0.44 -14.40 -12.72
C ARG A 242 1.76 -14.85 -13.35
N VAL A 243 2.65 -13.91 -13.63
CA VAL A 243 4.00 -14.20 -14.15
C VAL A 243 4.76 -15.11 -13.17
N VAL A 244 4.77 -14.76 -11.88
CA VAL A 244 5.48 -15.55 -10.86
C VAL A 244 4.86 -16.94 -10.69
N LEU A 245 3.54 -17.04 -10.57
CA LEU A 245 2.86 -18.31 -10.37
C LEU A 245 2.94 -19.23 -11.59
N ASN A 246 2.98 -18.67 -12.80
CA ASN A 246 3.21 -19.46 -14.00
C ASN A 246 4.63 -20.03 -14.05
N ASN A 247 5.64 -19.20 -13.75
CA ASN A 247 7.04 -19.63 -13.77
C ASN A 247 7.37 -20.65 -12.67
N TYR A 248 6.84 -20.49 -11.46
CA TYR A 248 7.27 -21.29 -10.30
C TYR A 248 6.32 -22.41 -9.89
N PHE A 249 5.03 -22.29 -10.22
CA PHE A 249 4.00 -23.23 -9.79
C PHE A 249 3.26 -23.87 -10.97
N GLY A 250 3.59 -23.52 -12.22
CA GLY A 250 2.99 -24.11 -13.41
C GLY A 250 1.48 -23.91 -13.51
N THR A 251 0.95 -22.85 -12.89
CA THR A 251 -0.51 -22.62 -12.75
C THR A 251 -1.24 -22.34 -14.07
N LYS A 252 -0.52 -22.04 -15.16
CA LYS A 252 -1.05 -21.73 -16.50
C LYS A 252 -2.17 -20.67 -16.47
N LEU A 253 -2.07 -19.70 -15.57
CA LEU A 253 -2.98 -18.58 -15.48
C LEU A 253 -2.82 -17.70 -16.73
N PRO A 254 -3.91 -17.39 -17.48
CA PRO A 254 -3.82 -16.44 -18.57
C PRO A 254 -3.45 -15.05 -18.02
N GLN A 255 -2.62 -14.33 -18.77
CA GLN A 255 -2.42 -12.90 -18.52
C GLN A 255 -3.73 -12.16 -18.81
N LEU A 256 -4.07 -11.19 -17.97
CA LEU A 256 -5.19 -10.29 -18.20
C LEU A 256 -4.71 -9.06 -18.98
N SER A 257 -5.62 -8.34 -19.61
CA SER A 257 -5.29 -7.06 -20.23
C SER A 257 -4.75 -6.09 -19.18
N ASP A 258 -3.62 -5.45 -19.48
CA ASP A 258 -3.11 -4.40 -18.61
C ASP A 258 -4.06 -3.21 -18.62
N SER A 259 -4.49 -2.82 -17.42
CA SER A 259 -5.55 -1.83 -17.26
C SER A 259 -5.37 -1.05 -15.96
N THR A 260 -5.95 0.15 -15.94
CA THR A 260 -6.04 1.02 -14.77
C THR A 260 -7.46 1.56 -14.71
N ILE A 261 -8.01 1.68 -13.51
CA ILE A 261 -9.38 2.17 -13.30
C ILE A 261 -9.30 3.41 -12.42
N LEU A 262 -9.90 4.52 -12.87
CA LEU A 262 -10.02 5.74 -12.07
C LEU A 262 -11.46 5.87 -11.57
N LEU A 263 -11.63 5.82 -10.25
CA LEU A 263 -12.90 6.13 -9.57
C LEU A 263 -13.06 7.66 -9.43
N GLN A 264 -14.30 8.14 -9.40
CA GLN A 264 -14.66 9.54 -9.09
C GLN A 264 -15.02 9.74 -7.62
#